data_AF-A0A2V2Q5U7-F1
#
_entry.id   AF-A0A2V2Q5U7-F1
#
_cell.length_a   1.000
_cell.length_b   1.000
_cell.length_c   1.000
_cell.angle_alpha   90.00
_cell.angle_beta   90.00
_cell.angle_gamma   90.00
#
_symmetry.space_group_name_H-M   'P 1'
#
loop_
_entity.id
_entity.type
_entity.pdbx_description
1 polymer ?
#
loop_
_entity_poly.entity_id
_entity_poly.type
_entity_poly.pdbx_seq_one_letter_code
_entity_poly.pdbx_strand_id
1 'polypeptide(L)' 'MARIRVLVVDDHRIFAESLAAALAAEPDVEVAAAGSGPAALRALERAAAEA' A
#
# COMPACT_ATOMS: atom_id res chain seq x y z
N MET A 1 1.62 -4.77 19.48
CA MET A 1 1.18 -5.56 18.31
C MET A 1 1.95 -5.07 17.10
N ALA A 2 2.45 -5.96 16.25
CA ALA A 2 3.12 -5.56 15.01
C ALA A 2 2.05 -5.10 14.00
N ARG A 3 2.26 -3.96 13.35
CA ARG A 3 1.33 -3.39 12.36
C ARG A 3 1.52 -4.12 11.02
N ILE A 4 0.42 -4.51 10.37
CA ILE A 4 0.41 -5.15 9.05
C ILE A 4 0.65 -4.06 7.99
N ARG A 5 1.70 -4.21 7.18
CA ARG A 5 1.98 -3.29 6.07
C ARG A 5 1.42 -3.87 4.78
N VAL A 6 0.61 -3.10 4.06
CA VAL A 6 -0.07 -3.50 2.83
C VAL A 6 0.29 -2.56 1.69
N LEU A 7 0.58 -3.12 0.52
CA LEU A 7 0.78 -2.38 -0.72
C LEU A 7 -0.31 -2.79 -1.71
N VAL A 8 -1.19 -1.84 -2.08
CA VAL A 8 -2.20 -2.01 -3.12
C VAL A 8 -1.59 -1.63 -4.46
N VAL A 9 -1.64 -2.52 -5.45
CA VAL A 9 -1.11 -2.28 -6.81
C VAL A 9 -2.21 -2.52 -7.82
N ASP A 10 -2.67 -1.44 -8.45
CA ASP A 10 -3.73 -1.48 -9.46
C ASP A 10 -3.56 -0.29 -10.42
N ASP A 11 -3.77 -0.50 -11.71
CA ASP A 11 -3.73 0.56 -12.71
C ASP A 11 -5.02 1.41 -12.73
N HIS A 12 -6.10 0.90 -12.12
CA HIS A 12 -7.35 1.61 -11.87
C HIS A 12 -7.28 2.41 -10.58
N ARG A 13 -6.91 3.69 -10.71
CA ARG A 13 -6.75 4.64 -9.60
C ARG A 13 -7.91 4.64 -8.59
N ILE A 14 -9.15 4.68 -9.07
CA ILE A 14 -10.35 4.75 -8.21
C ILE A 14 -10.47 3.51 -7.32
N PHE A 15 -10.18 2.32 -7.86
CA PHE A 15 -10.24 1.08 -7.11
C PHE A 15 -9.11 1.01 -6.08
N ALA A 16 -7.88 1.35 -6.47
CA ALA A 16 -6.73 1.39 -5.58
C ALA A 16 -6.97 2.32 -4.37
N GLU A 17 -7.47 3.54 -4.63
CA GLU A 17 -7.78 4.52 -3.58
C GLU A 17 -8.90 4.04 -2.66
N SER A 18 -9.96 3.44 -3.22
CA SER A 18 -11.09 2.93 -2.43
C SER A 18 -10.68 1.76 -1.52
N LEU A 19 -9.88 0.81 -2.04
CA LEU A 19 -9.37 -0.31 -1.26
C LEU A 19 -8.38 0.16 -0.19
N ALA A 20 -7.47 1.09 -0.53
CA ALA A 20 -6.55 1.67 0.43
C ALA A 20 -7.31 2.40 1.56
N ALA A 21 -8.35 3.17 1.24
CA ALA A 21 -9.16 3.85 2.25
C ALA A 21 -9.87 2.86 3.20
N ALA A 22 -10.42 1.77 2.66
CA ALA A 22 -11.06 0.73 3.47
C ALA A 22 -10.05 0.05 4.41
N LEU A 23 -8.86 -0.30 3.91
CA LEU A 23 -7.79 -0.92 4.71
C LEU A 23 -7.22 0.03 5.77
N ALA A 24 -7.10 1.32 5.46
CA ALA A 24 -6.59 2.33 6.39
C ALA A 24 -7.52 2.56 7.60
N ALA A 25 -8.77 2.10 7.53
CA ALA A 25 -9.70 2.17 8.66
C ALA A 25 -9.39 1.11 9.74
N GLU A 26 -8.64 0.07 9.40
CA GLU A 26 -8.28 -0.99 10.34
C GLU A 26 -7.12 -0.54 11.26
N PRO A 27 -7.23 -0.73 12.59
CA PRO A 27 -6.34 -0.11 13.57
C PRO A 27 -4.88 -0.62 13.54
N ASP A 28 -4.65 -1.79 12.97
CA ASP A 28 -3.37 -2.45 12.86
C ASP A 28 -2.85 -2.52 11.42
N VAL A 29 -3.44 -1.76 10.50
CA VAL A 29 -3.05 -1.75 9.08
C VAL A 29 -2.40 -0.43 8.69
N GLU A 30 -1.26 -0.53 8.01
CA GLU A 30 -0.61 0.57 7.31
C GLU A 30 -0.64 0.28 5.82
N VAL A 31 -1.20 1.18 5.02
CA VAL A 31 -1.43 0.92 3.60
C VAL A 31 -0.78 1.98 2.72
N ALA A 32 -0.20 1.52 1.62
CA ALA A 32 0.30 2.34 0.52
C ALA A 32 -0.35 1.87 -0.79
N ALA A 33 -0.47 2.78 -1.76
CA ALA A 33 -1.01 2.49 -3.09
C ALA A 33 0.01 2.81 -4.19
N ALA A 34 0.04 1.99 -5.24
CA ALA A 34 0.87 2.18 -6.42
C ALA A 34 0.06 1.94 -7.70
N GLY A 35 0.05 2.93 -8.60
CA GLY A 35 -0.70 2.88 -9.86
C GLY A 35 -0.07 2.04 -10.99
N SER A 36 1.07 1.38 -10.73
CA SER A 36 1.79 0.60 -11.73
C SER A 36 2.84 -0.31 -11.07
N GLY A 37 3.27 -1.35 -11.80
CA GLY A 37 4.34 -2.26 -11.36
C GLY A 37 5.65 -1.53 -10.99
N PRO A 38 6.19 -0.62 -11.82
CA PRO A 38 7.41 0.12 -11.47
C PRO A 38 7.25 1.01 -10.22
N ALA A 39 6.06 1.60 -10.00
CA ALA A 39 5.79 2.36 -8.79
C ALA A 39 5.73 1.45 -7.55
N ALA A 40 5.19 0.24 -7.69
CA ALA A 40 5.13 -0.76 -6.64
C ALA A 40 6.53 -1.24 -6.23
N LEU A 41 7.41 -1.53 -7.20
CA LEU A 41 8.80 -1.91 -6.91
C LEU A 41 9.53 -0.81 -6.12
N ARG A 42 9.41 0.45 -6.53
CA ARG A 42 9.97 1.58 -5.75
C ARG A 42 9.39 1.69 -4.35
N ALA A 43 8.11 1.36 -4.16
CA ALA A 43 7.48 1.36 -2.84
C ALA A 43 8.02 0.22 -1.96
N LEU A 44 8.22 -0.97 -2.52
CA LEU A 44 8.85 -2.11 -1.83
C LEU A 44 10.29 -1.81 -1.42
N GLU A 45 11.09 -1.23 -2.31
CA GLU A 45 12.47 -0.83 -2.01
C GLU A 45 12.55 0.14 -0.84
N ARG A 46 11.68 1.17 -0.82
CA ARG A 46 11.59 2.10 0.33
C ARG A 46 11.16 1.39 1.60
N ALA A 47 10.12 0.56 1.52
CA ALA A 47 9.61 -0.17 2.67
C ALA A 47 10.64 -1.11 3.29
N ALA A 48 11.51 -1.72 2.47
CA ALA A 48 12.62 -2.55 2.90
C ALA A 48 13.77 -1.75 3.54
N ALA A 49 14.00 -0.51 3.10
CA ALA A 49 15.02 0.36 3.69
C ALA A 49 14.60 0.98 5.04
N GLU A 50 13.29 1.06 5.31
CA GLU A 50 12.71 1.57 6.55
C GLU A 50 12.51 0.51 7.64
N ALA A 51 12.71 -0.78 7.31
CA ALA A 51 12.56 -1.92 8.21
C ALA A 51 13.81 -2.17 9.06
#